data_AF-A0A2V9UK63-F1
#
_entry.id   AF-A0A2V9UK63-F1
#
_cell.length_a   1.000
_cell.length_b   1.000
_cell.length_c   1.000
_cell.angle_alpha   90.00
_cell.angle_beta   90.00
_cell.angle_gamma   90.00
#
_symmetry.space_group_name_H-M   'P 1'
#
loop_
_entity.id
_entity.type
_entity.pdbx_description
1 polymer ?
#
loop_
_entity_poly.entity_id
_entity_poly.type
_entity_poly.pdbx_seq_one_letter_code
_entity_poly.pdbx_strand_id
1 'polypeptide(L)' 'MRIPIRGAMALLAAAAIVGVTLLWLPAYRMFFVISVGIGVVVAAILYFWNKFHPVREEDVENKRPLGLS' A
#
# COMPACT_ATOMS: atom_id res chain seq x y z
N MET A 1 2.16 -20.74 -5.97
CA MET A 1 1.90 -19.29 -5.81
C MET A 1 1.13 -19.09 -4.51
N ARG A 2 1.82 -18.87 -3.38
CA ARG A 2 1.16 -18.62 -2.08
C ARG A 2 0.97 -17.12 -1.97
N ILE A 3 -0.19 -16.63 -2.39
CA ILE A 3 -0.56 -15.23 -2.18
C ILE A 3 -0.75 -15.10 -0.66
N PRO A 4 0.04 -14.30 0.07
CA PRO A 4 -0.22 -14.05 1.48
C PRO A 4 -1.59 -13.36 1.57
N ILE A 5 -2.60 -14.14 1.94
CA ILE A 5 -4.03 -13.78 1.85
C ILE A 5 -4.32 -12.44 2.55
N ARG A 6 -3.54 -12.09 3.58
CA ARG A 6 -3.70 -10.83 4.34
C ARG A 6 -3.44 -9.57 3.53
N GLY A 7 -2.40 -9.56 2.69
CA GLY A 7 -2.02 -8.36 1.93
C GLY A 7 -2.83 -8.17 0.65
N ALA A 8 -3.05 -9.27 -0.08
CA ALA A 8 -3.78 -9.21 -1.34
C ALA A 8 -5.26 -8.86 -1.15
N MET A 9 -5.88 -9.29 -0.05
CA MET A 9 -7.29 -8.99 0.20
C MET A 9 -7.53 -7.53 0.61
N ALA A 10 -6.57 -6.93 1.32
CA ALA A 10 -6.59 -5.49 1.60
C ALA A 10 -6.43 -4.66 0.32
N LEU A 11 -5.55 -5.11 -0.61
CA LEU A 11 -5.37 -4.47 -1.90
C LEU A 11 -6.65 -4.53 -2.75
N LEU A 12 -7.30 -5.70 -2.80
CA LEU A 12 -8.55 -5.90 -3.52
C LEU A 12 -9.70 -5.06 -2.93
N ALA A 13 -9.81 -5.00 -1.60
CA ALA A 13 -10.80 -4.18 -0.93
C ALA A 13 -10.61 -2.68 -1.24
N ALA A 14 -9.36 -2.19 -1.18
CA ALA A 14 -9.04 -0.81 -1.53
C ALA A 14 -9.38 -0.51 -2.99
N ALA A 15 -9.03 -1.40 -3.92
CA ALA A 15 -9.34 -1.25 -5.34
C ALA A 15 -10.86 -1.22 -5.60
N ALA A 16 -11.63 -2.07 -4.90
CA ALA A 16 -13.08 -2.09 -5.01
C ALA A 16 -13.73 -0.79 -4.52
N ILE A 17 -13.30 -0.27 -3.36
CA ILE A 17 -13.79 1.01 -2.83
C ILE A 17 -13.51 2.14 -3.82
N VAL A 18 -12.26 2.22 -4.31
CA VAL A 18 -11.82 3.21 -5.29
C VAL A 18 -12.67 3.13 -6.57
N GLY A 19 -12.91 1.92 -7.10
CA GLY A 19 -13.70 1.70 -8.30
C GLY A 19 -15.18 2.09 -8.14
N VAL A 20 -15.80 1.74 -7.01
CA VAL A 20 -17.19 2.10 -6.72
C VAL A 20 -17.35 3.61 -6.57
N THR A 21 -16.43 4.28 -5.88
CA THR A 21 -16.47 5.74 -5.72
C THR A 21 -16.31 6.46 -7.08
N LEU A 22 -15.46 5.93 -7.97
CA LEU A 22 -15.24 6.50 -9.31
C LEU A 22 -16.47 6.38 -10.23
N LEU A 23 -17.28 5.34 -10.06
CA LEU A 23 -18.51 5.12 -10.85
C LEU A 23 -19.69 5.98 -10.35
N TRP A 24 -19.79 6.23 -9.03
CA TRP A 24 -20.94 6.92 -8.44
C TRP A 24 -20.89 8.44 -8.61
N LEU A 25 -19.69 9.04 -8.68
CA LEU A 25 -19.50 10.51 -8.64
C LEU A 25 -18.85 11.03 -9.93
N PRO A 26 -19.60 11.16 -11.04
CA PRO A 26 -19.04 11.56 -12.34
C PRO A 26 -18.44 12.99 -12.31
N ALA A 27 -18.99 13.89 -11.50
CA ALA A 27 -18.49 15.26 -11.35
C ALA A 27 -17.13 15.34 -10.64
N TYR A 28 -16.79 14.36 -9.81
CA TYR A 28 -15.54 14.33 -9.04
C TYR A 28 -14.46 13.46 -9.68
N ARG A 29 -14.66 12.96 -10.90
CA ARG A 29 -13.69 12.11 -11.61
C ARG A 29 -12.29 12.69 -11.61
N MET A 30 -12.14 13.98 -11.93
CA MET A 30 -10.83 14.62 -11.98
C MET A 30 -10.16 14.74 -10.60
N PHE A 31 -10.93 15.11 -9.57
CA PHE A 31 -10.44 15.16 -8.19
C PHE A 31 -9.98 13.78 -7.72
N PHE A 32 -10.75 12.75 -8.05
CA PHE A 32 -10.45 11.39 -7.67
C PHE A 32 -9.25 10.81 -8.42
N VAL A 33 -9.11 11.09 -9.72
CA VAL A 33 -7.92 10.72 -10.51
C VAL A 33 -6.66 11.35 -9.93
N ILE A 34 -6.71 12.63 -9.53
CA ILE A 34 -5.57 13.30 -8.90
C ILE A 34 -5.25 12.65 -7.55
N SER A 35 -6.26 12.37 -6.72
CA SER A 35 -6.06 11.73 -5.41
C SER A 35 -5.45 10.33 -5.52
N VAL A 36 -5.98 9.49 -6.43
CA VAL A 36 -5.42 8.17 -6.74
C VAL A 36 -4.00 8.29 -7.29
N GLY A 37 -3.77 9.27 -8.17
CA GLY A 37 -2.44 9.57 -8.71
C GLY A 37 -1.42 9.86 -7.62
N ILE A 38 -1.77 10.72 -6.64
CA ILE A 38 -0.91 11.01 -5.48
C ILE A 38 -0.63 9.73 -4.69
N GLY A 39 -1.65 8.90 -4.42
CA GLY A 39 -1.48 7.64 -3.72
C GLY A 39 -0.51 6.68 -4.43
N VAL A 40 -0.63 6.56 -5.76
CA VAL A 40 0.28 5.75 -6.58
C VAL A 40 1.70 6.31 -6.56
N VAL A 41 1.85 7.63 -6.64
CA VAL A 41 3.16 8.29 -6.57
C VAL A 41 3.84 8.01 -5.24
N VAL A 42 3.15 8.19 -4.11
CA VAL A 42 3.70 7.90 -2.78
C VAL A 42 4.06 6.42 -2.64
N ALA A 43 3.18 5.52 -3.08
CA ALA A 43 3.45 4.09 -3.06
C ALA A 43 4.67 3.70 -3.90
N ALA A 44 4.82 4.30 -5.09
CA ALA A 44 5.98 4.10 -5.94
C ALA A 44 7.25 4.62 -5.29
N ILE A 45 7.23 5.82 -4.68
CA ILE A 45 8.37 6.37 -3.95
C ILE A 45 8.78 5.43 -2.82
N LEU A 46 7.84 4.99 -1.98
CA LEU A 46 8.11 4.05 -0.89
C LEU A 46 8.63 2.70 -1.41
N TYR A 47 8.07 2.20 -2.50
CA TYR A 47 8.51 0.95 -3.13
C TYR A 47 9.95 1.06 -3.64
N PHE A 48 10.28 2.14 -4.36
CA PHE A 48 11.63 2.38 -4.86
C PHE A 48 12.61 2.65 -3.72
N TRP A 49 12.20 3.42 -2.71
CA TRP A 49 13.05 3.68 -1.54
C TRP A 49 13.35 2.39 -0.79
N ASN A 50 12.36 1.54 -0.54
CA ASN A 50 12.57 0.22 0.05
C ASN A 50 13.40 -0.71 -0.86
N LYS A 51 13.35 -0.53 -2.18
CA LYS A 51 14.16 -1.31 -3.12
C LYS A 51 15.64 -0.91 -3.11
N PHE A 52 15.94 0.38 -2.97
CA PHE A 52 17.33 0.88 -2.95
C PHE A 52 17.92 0.94 -1.53
N HIS A 53 17.07 1.12 -0.53
CA HIS A 53 17.39 1.11 0.90
C HIS A 53 16.52 0.04 1.58
N PRO A 54 16.79 -1.25 1.33
CA PRO A 54 16.10 -2.30 2.05
C PRO A 54 16.36 -2.11 3.54
N VAL A 55 15.29 -1.94 4.32
CA VAL A 55 15.38 -1.87 5.78
C VAL A 55 15.95 -3.20 6.25
N ARG A 56 17.22 -3.20 6.65
CA ARG A 56 17.88 -4.40 7.18
C ARG A 56 17.30 -4.65 8.58
N GLU A 57 17.09 -5.91 8.95
CA GLU A 57 16.51 -6.28 10.26
C GLU A 57 17.32 -5.75 11.46
N GLU A 58 18.55 -5.33 11.22
CA GLU A 58 19.50 -4.70 12.13
C GLU A 58 19.24 -3.20 12.40
N ASP A 59 18.50 -2.50 11.54
CA ASP A 59 18.03 -1.11 11.77
C ASP A 59 16.65 -1.06 12.46
N VAL A 60 15.95 -2.19 12.52
CA VAL A 60 14.76 -2.34 13.35
C VAL A 60 15.25 -2.62 14.76
N GLU A 61 15.34 -1.56 15.57
CA GLU A 61 15.69 -1.68 17.00
C GLU A 61 14.97 -2.89 17.58
N ASN A 62 15.76 -3.88 18.02
CA ASN A 62 15.37 -5.24 18.36
C ASN A 62 14.28 -5.25 19.45
N LYS A 63 13.05 -4.97 19.05
CA LYS A 63 11.84 -5.28 19.78
C LYS A 63 11.46 -6.69 19.35
N ARG A 64 12.15 -7.69 19.91
CA ARG A 64 11.58 -9.04 20.07
C ARG A 64 10.67 -8.99 21.31
N PRO A 65 9.35 -8.76 21.19
CA PRO A 65 8.46 -8.78 22.34
C PRO A 65 8.20 -10.19 22.90
N LEU A 66 8.79 -11.25 22.33
CA LEU A 66 8.40 -12.64 22.64
C LEU A 66 9.53 -13.60 23.04
N GLY A 67 10.77 -13.15 23.20
CA GLY A 67 11.81 -13.90 23.94
C GLY A 67 11.96 -15.38 23.59
N LEU A 68 11.84 -15.77 22.32
CA LEU A 68 12.11 -17.15 21.90
C LEU A 68 13.57 -17.25 21.44
N SER A 69 14.31 -18.09 22.16
CA SER A 69 15.68 -18.55 21.85
C SER A 69 15.72 -19.42 20.60
#